data_AF-A0A800M6R8-F1
#
_entry.id   AF-A0A800M6R8-F1
#
_cell.length_a   1.000
_cell.length_b   1.000
_cell.length_c   1.000
_cell.angle_alpha   90.00
_cell.angle_beta   90.00
_cell.angle_gamma   90.00
#
_symmetry.space_group_name_H-M   'P 1'
#
loop_
_entity.id
_entity.type
_entity.pdbx_description
1 polymer ?
#
loop_
_entity_poly.entity_id
_entity_poly.type
_entity_poly.pdbx_seq_one_letter_code
_entity_poly.pdbx_strand_id
1 'polypeptide(L)' 'NYSFKTSKSGTLRFSGKCRGNVDKAVVGINHIALLTAESGVYDDCKMTLTDSSNNRSQPLKISPFVVVGGQS' A
#
# COMPACT_ATOMS: atom_id res chain seq x y z
N ASN A 1 -0.39 10.39 -0.76
CA ASN A 1 0.12 9.91 0.55
C ASN A 1 -0.92 8.98 1.14
N TYR A 2 -0.52 7.83 1.67
CA TYR A 2 -1.40 6.85 2.30
C TYR A 2 -0.88 6.55 3.71
N SER A 3 -1.78 6.56 4.68
CA SER A 3 -1.46 6.34 6.09
C SER A 3 -2.18 5.11 6.60
N PHE A 4 -1.47 4.25 7.32
CA PHE A 4 -2.05 3.06 7.94
C PHE A 4 -1.36 2.75 9.26
N LYS A 5 -2.05 1.99 10.11
CA LYS A 5 -1.52 1.54 11.39
C LYS A 5 -1.26 0.03 11.35
N THR A 6 -0.13 -0.39 11.91
CA THR A 6 0.17 -1.80 12.15
C THR A 6 0.59 -2.03 13.60
N SER A 7 0.28 -3.22 14.12
CA SER A 7 0.72 -3.68 15.44
C SER A 7 2.09 -4.36 15.43
N LYS A 8 2.62 -4.68 14.23
CA LYS A 8 3.93 -5.34 14.05
C LYS A 8 4.73 -4.67 12.94
N SER A 9 6.05 -4.72 13.05
CA SER A 9 6.96 -4.41 11.94
C SER A 9 7.00 -5.58 10.95
N GLY A 10 7.23 -5.30 9.67
CA GLY A 10 7.26 -6.35 8.65
C GLY A 10 7.45 -5.85 7.22
N THR A 11 7.33 -6.79 6.28
CA THR A 11 7.43 -6.52 4.85
C THR A 11 6.03 -6.31 4.25
N LEU A 12 5.87 -5.21 3.51
CA LEU A 12 4.66 -4.86 2.78
C LEU A 12 4.63 -5.54 1.42
N ARG A 13 3.46 -6.05 1.06
CA ARG A 13 3.16 -6.55 -0.29
C ARG A 13 1.88 -5.91 -0.80
N PHE A 14 1.98 -5.28 -1.96
CA PHE A 14 0.86 -4.67 -2.68
C PHE A 14 0.35 -5.63 -3.75
N SER A 15 -0.96 -5.59 -3.99
CA SER A 15 -1.61 -6.31 -5.10
C SER A 15 -2.57 -5.40 -5.85
N GLY A 16 -2.94 -5.80 -7.07
CA GLY A 16 -3.67 -4.96 -8.00
C GLY A 16 -2.74 -3.95 -8.69
N LYS A 17 -3.29 -2.81 -9.10
CA LYS A 17 -2.54 -1.74 -9.78
C LYS A 17 -1.62 -0.93 -8.86
N CYS A 18 -1.83 -0.96 -7.55
CA CYS A 18 -1.04 -0.15 -6.62
C CYS A 18 0.38 -0.67 -6.40
N ARG A 19 1.32 0.27 -6.24
CA ARG A 19 2.68 0.04 -5.74
C ARG A 19 2.99 1.04 -4.64
N GLY A 20 3.77 0.65 -3.66
CA GLY A 20 4.30 1.55 -2.63
C GLY A 20 5.72 1.98 -2.96
N ASN A 21 6.15 3.12 -2.41
CA ASN A 21 7.56 3.55 -2.49
C ASN A 21 8.49 2.78 -1.53
N VAL A 22 7.92 2.05 -0.58
CA VAL A 22 8.63 1.23 0.40
C VAL A 22 7.99 -0.15 0.50
N ASP A 23 8.78 -1.12 0.93
CA ASP A 23 8.39 -2.51 1.16
C ASP A 23 8.45 -2.89 2.65
N LYS A 24 8.69 -1.94 3.55
CA LYS A 24 8.82 -2.17 5.00
C LYS A 24 7.86 -1.26 5.77
N ALA A 25 7.34 -1.77 6.88
CA ALA A 25 6.58 -0.99 7.85
C ALA A 25 7.08 -1.26 9.27
N VAL A 26 6.89 -0.29 10.14
CA VAL A 26 7.20 -0.36 11.58
C VAL A 26 5.93 -0.34 12.42
N VAL A 27 6.00 -0.80 13.67
CA VAL A 27 4.89 -0.70 14.63
C VAL A 27 4.40 0.75 14.73
N GLY A 28 3.09 0.95 14.72
CA GLY A 28 2.47 2.27 14.83
C GLY A 28 1.95 2.78 13.49
N ILE A 29 1.91 4.10 13.33
CA ILE A 29 1.41 4.79 12.14
C ILE A 29 2.56 4.90 11.12
N ASN A 30 2.28 4.47 9.89
CA ASN A 30 3.22 4.54 8.76
C ASN A 30 2.62 5.45 7.70
N HIS A 31 3.47 6.26 7.08
CA HIS A 31 3.12 7.12 5.95
C HIS A 31 3.92 6.70 4.73
N ILE A 32 3.23 6.40 3.63
CA ILE A 32 3.86 5.94 2.39
C ILE A 32 3.31 6.71 1.19
N ALA A 33 4.11 6.77 0.13
CA ALA A 33 3.62 7.19 -1.17
C ALA A 33 3.12 5.97 -1.93
N LEU A 34 1.91 6.08 -2.50
CA LEU A 34 1.45 5.17 -3.54
C LEU A 34 2.02 5.67 -4.87
N LEU A 35 2.78 4.79 -5.53
CA LEU A 35 3.33 5.05 -6.84
C LEU A 35 2.29 4.70 -7.90
N THR A 36 2.00 5.66 -8.78
CA THR A 36 1.00 5.56 -9.84
C THR A 36 1.67 5.87 -11.17
N ALA A 37 1.93 4.85 -11.98
CA ALA A 37 2.62 5.00 -13.25
C ALA A 37 1.70 5.43 -14.40
N GLU A 38 0.42 5.06 -14.32
CA GLU A 38 -0.56 5.26 -15.38
C GLU A 38 -1.80 5.97 -14.85
N SER A 39 -2.44 6.74 -15.72
CA SER A 39 -3.77 7.28 -15.44
C SER A 39 -4.81 6.15 -15.43
N GLY A 40 -5.87 6.33 -14.65
CA GLY A 40 -6.98 5.38 -14.60
C GLY A 40 -7.54 5.18 -13.20
N VAL A 41 -8.46 4.21 -13.10
CA VAL A 41 -9.12 3.82 -11.87
C VAL A 41 -8.29 2.75 -11.13
N TYR A 42 -8.10 2.99 -9.84
CA TYR A 42 -7.38 2.14 -8.89
C TYR A 42 -8.35 1.71 -7.78
N ASP A 43 -9.15 0.68 -8.02
CA ASP A 43 -10.18 0.14 -7.12
C ASP A 43 -9.89 -1.29 -6.62
N ASP A 44 -8.87 -1.93 -7.18
CA ASP A 44 -8.41 -3.29 -6.89
C ASP A 44 -7.26 -3.37 -5.89
N CYS A 45 -6.83 -2.21 -5.36
CA CYS A 45 -5.64 -2.09 -4.54
C CYS A 45 -5.79 -2.72 -3.14
N LYS A 46 -4.89 -3.64 -2.82
CA LYS A 46 -4.77 -4.22 -1.48
C LYS A 46 -3.32 -4.25 -1.02
N MET A 47 -3.15 -4.27 0.29
CA MET A 47 -1.87 -4.35 0.96
C MET A 47 -1.90 -5.43 2.04
N THR A 48 -0.83 -6.21 2.16
CA THR A 48 -0.60 -7.15 3.26
C THR A 48 0.74 -6.89 3.91
N LEU A 49 0.85 -7.20 5.19
CA LEU A 49 2.09 -7.18 5.94
C LEU A 49 2.46 -8.60 6.35
N THR A 50 3.73 -8.98 6.18
CA THR A 50 4.30 -10.22 6.75
C THR A 50 5.32 -9.86 7.80
N ASP A 51 5.15 -10.32 9.04
CA ASP A 51 6.10 -10.10 10.13
C ASP A 51 7.34 -11.02 10.04
N SER A 52 8.32 -10.82 10.93
CA SER A 52 9.56 -11.62 10.97
C SER A 52 9.33 -13.08 11.35
N SER A 53 8.16 -13.42 11.90
CA SER A 53 7.74 -14.78 12.24
C SER A 53 6.88 -15.40 11.14
N ASN A 54 6.86 -14.81 9.94
CA ASN A 54 6.07 -15.23 8.77
C ASN A 54 4.54 -15.19 8.98
N ASN A 55 4.04 -14.48 10.00
CA ASN A 55 2.60 -14.25 10.11
C ASN A 55 2.19 -13.18 9.12
N ARG A 56 1.20 -13.49 8.28
CA ARG A 56 0.65 -12.55 7.30
C ARG A 56 -0.63 -11.92 7.83
N SER A 57 -0.75 -10.60 7.71
CA SER A 57 -1.97 -9.87 8.02
C SER A 57 -3.10 -10.25 7.05
N GLN A 58 -4.34 -9.98 7.46
CA GLN A 58 -5.44 -9.90 6.49
C GLN A 58 -5.15 -8.78 5.47
N PRO A 59 -5.62 -8.92 4.21
CA PRO A 59 -5.49 -7.86 3.21
C PRO A 59 -6.23 -6.60 3.63
N LEU A 60 -5.50 -5.48 3.74
CA LEU A 60 -6.07 -4.16 3.90
C LEU A 60 -6.42 -3.59 2.53
N LYS A 61 -7.70 -3.29 2.31
CA LYS A 61 -8.17 -2.62 1.10
C LYS A 61 -7.76 -1.14 1.15
N ILE A 62 -7.10 -0.66 0.11
CA ILE A 62 -6.85 0.76 -0.09
C ILE A 62 -8.11 1.36 -0.70
N SER A 63 -8.59 2.48 -0.15
CA SER A 63 -9.77 3.17 -0.66
C SER A 63 -9.59 3.49 -2.15
N PRO A 64 -10.59 3.22 -3.01
CA PRO A 64 -10.47 3.47 -4.44
C PRO A 64 -10.12 4.93 -4.74
N PHE A 65 -9.30 5.14 -5.76
CA PHE A 65 -8.95 6.47 -6.24
C PHE A 65 -8.76 6.47 -7.76
N VAL A 66 -8.77 7.66 -8.36
CA VAL A 66 -8.52 7.86 -9.79
C VAL A 66 -7.27 8.71 -9.95
N VAL A 67 -6.38 8.25 -10.81
CA VAL A 67 -5.23 9.03 -11.25
C VAL A 67 -5.60 9.64 -12.59
N VAL A 68 -5.78 10.95 -12.61
CA VAL A 68 -5.96 11.69 -13.87
C VAL A 68 -4.58 12.03 -14.41
N GLY A 69 -4.30 11.65 -15.66
CA GLY A 69 -3.04 12.00 -16.31
C GLY A 69 -3.05 13.49 -16.61
N GLY A 70 -2.18 14.25 -15.95
CA GLY A 70 -1.83 15.60 -16.38
C GLY A 70 -0.69 15.50 -17.40
N GLN A 71 -1.00 15.74 -18.68
CA GLN A 71 0.02 16.16 -19.64
C GLN A 71 0.62 17.48 -19.14
N SER A 72 1.93 17.47 -18.87
CA SER A 72 2.79 18.60 -19.15
C SER A 72 4.17 18.11 -19.53
#